data_AF-A0ABC9VPW5-F1
#
_entry.id   AF-A0ABC9VPW5-F1
#
_cell.length_a   1.000
_cell.length_b   1.000
_cell.length_c   1.000
_cell.angle_alpha   90.00
_cell.angle_beta   90.00
_cell.angle_gamma   90.00
#
_symmetry.space_group_name_H-M   'P 1'
#
loop_
_entity.id
_entity.type
_entity.pdbx_description
1 polymer ?
#
loop_
_entity_poly.entity_id
_entity_poly.type
_entity_poly.pdbx_seq_one_letter_code
_entity_poly.pdbx_strand_id
1 'polypeptide(L)' 'MEAKGKRLTKAKLASALGISQATLWRAIDANTKKAKRLKLAKCPKHQLYPGGRKYYIAEEVQAWLDMISNYETK' A
#
# COMPACT_ATOMS: atom_id res chain seq x y z
N MET A 1 7.79 -17.87 9.17
CA MET A 1 7.65 -17.40 7.77
C MET A 1 8.20 -15.99 7.70
N GLU A 2 9.43 -15.83 7.21
CA GLU A 2 10.09 -14.52 7.08
C GLU A 2 9.39 -13.72 5.98
N ALA A 3 8.94 -12.50 6.27
CA ALA A 3 8.46 -11.56 5.26
C ALA A 3 9.64 -11.16 4.35
N LYS A 4 9.91 -11.96 3.32
CA LYS A 4 10.93 -11.73 2.28
C LYS A 4 10.48 -10.64 1.30
N GLY A 5 10.14 -9.46 1.82
CA GLY A 5 9.76 -8.30 1.03
C GLY A 5 10.80 -7.18 1.17
N LYS A 6 11.27 -6.61 0.06
CA LYS A 6 12.15 -5.45 0.10
C LYS A 6 11.43 -4.31 0.82
N ARG A 7 11.99 -3.79 1.92
CA ARG A 7 11.44 -2.65 2.65
C ARG A 7 11.65 -1.38 1.83
N LEU A 8 10.57 -0.76 1.37
CA LEU A 8 10.59 0.39 0.49
C LEU A 8 10.07 1.65 1.21
N THR A 9 10.72 2.77 0.92
CA THR A 9 10.18 4.09 1.21
C THR A 9 9.10 4.43 0.19
N LYS A 10 8.35 5.49 0.46
CA LYS A 10 7.31 6.02 -0.44
C LYS A 10 7.77 6.18 -1.90
N ALA A 11 8.95 6.77 -2.10
CA ALA A 11 9.51 7.00 -3.43
C ALA A 11 9.92 5.68 -4.09
N LYS A 12 10.62 4.81 -3.35
CA LYS A 12 11.08 3.52 -3.87
C LYS A 12 9.92 2.57 -4.19
N LEU A 13 8.82 2.64 -3.43
CA LEU A 13 7.59 1.90 -3.70
C LEU A 13 6.98 2.33 -5.03
N ALA A 14 6.88 3.64 -5.27
CA ALA A 14 6.37 4.17 -6.53
C ALA A 14 7.22 3.72 -7.72
N SER A 15 8.54 3.83 -7.60
CA SER A 15 9.47 3.32 -8.61
C SER A 15 9.36 1.81 -8.82
N ALA A 16 9.19 1.03 -7.75
CA ALA A 16 9.02 -0.43 -7.84
C ALA A 16 7.73 -0.84 -8.54
N LEU A 17 6.67 -0.02 -8.44
CA LEU A 17 5.40 -0.22 -9.12
C LEU A 17 5.36 0.43 -10.52
N GLY A 18 6.42 1.12 -10.94
CA GLY A 18 6.47 1.80 -12.24
C GLY A 18 5.56 3.03 -12.36
N ILE A 19 5.13 3.61 -11.22
CA ILE A 19 4.16 4.71 -11.18
C ILE A 19 4.81 5.94 -10.53
N SER A 20 4.36 7.14 -10.90
CA SER A 20 4.80 8.36 -10.21
C SER A 20 4.42 8.33 -8.73
N GLN A 21 5.28 8.87 -7.87
CA GLN A 21 5.02 8.95 -6.43
C GLN A 21 3.69 9.66 -6.13
N ALA A 22 3.40 10.75 -6.83
CA ALA A 22 2.16 11.50 -6.65
C ALA A 22 0.92 10.66 -7.03
N THR A 23 0.96 9.97 -8.16
CA THR A 23 -0.12 9.09 -8.63
C THR A 23 -0.37 7.95 -7.64
N LEU A 24 0.69 7.29 -7.17
CA LEU A 24 0.56 6.20 -6.20
C LEU A 24 -0.09 6.69 -4.89
N TRP A 25 0.34 7.83 -4.35
CA TRP A 25 -0.26 8.34 -3.10
C TRP A 25 -1.69 8.81 -3.26
N ARG A 26 -2.05 9.40 -4.40
CA ARG A 26 -3.45 9.73 -4.71
C ARG A 26 -4.31 8.46 -4.76
N ALA A 27 -3.82 7.42 -5.43
CA ALA A 27 -4.51 6.12 -5.50
C ALA A 27 -4.66 5.48 -4.12
N ILE A 28 -3.59 5.45 -3.31
CA ILE A 28 -3.64 4.90 -1.95
C ILE A 28 -4.61 5.69 -1.06
N ASP A 29 -4.64 7.03 -1.12
CA ASP A 29 -5.56 7.85 -0.31
C ASP A 29 -7.02 7.58 -0.69
N ALA A 30 -7.32 7.59 -1.99
CA ALA A 30 -8.65 7.26 -2.51
C ALA A 30 -9.06 5.84 -2.08
N ASN A 31 -8.20 4.85 -2.28
CA ASN A 31 -8.46 3.46 -1.93
C ASN A 31 -8.55 3.26 -0.41
N THR A 32 -7.85 4.07 0.39
CA THR A 32 -7.98 4.01 1.86
C THR A 32 -9.35 4.50 2.31
N LYS A 33 -9.88 5.56 1.70
CA LYS A 33 -11.25 6.04 1.96
C LYS A 33 -12.28 4.99 1.53
N LYS A 34 -12.08 4.36 0.37
CA LYS A 34 -12.92 3.25 -0.11
C LYS A 34 -12.88 2.06 0.84
N ALA A 35 -11.68 1.59 1.21
CA ALA A 35 -11.49 0.48 2.15
C ALA A 35 -12.19 0.74 3.49
N LYS A 36 -12.12 1.98 4.01
CA LYS A 36 -12.85 2.35 5.23
C LYS A 36 -14.37 2.25 5.03
N ARG A 37 -14.90 2.73 3.91
CA ARG A 37 -16.33 2.64 3.58
C ARG A 37 -16.80 1.20 3.42
N LEU A 38 -15.99 0.37 2.77
CA LEU A 38 -16.26 -1.03 2.45
C LEU A 38 -15.84 -1.99 3.58
N LYS A 39 -15.36 -1.48 4.72
CA LYS A 39 -14.85 -2.26 5.87
C LYS A 39 -13.76 -3.28 5.48
N LEU A 40 -12.94 -2.95 4.47
CA LEU A 40 -11.82 -3.77 4.02
C LEU A 40 -10.55 -3.52 4.85
N ALA A 41 -9.54 -4.34 4.62
CA ALA A 41 -8.22 -4.20 5.25
C ALA A 41 -7.61 -2.81 4.97
N LYS A 42 -6.89 -2.28 5.97
CA LYS A 42 -6.19 -0.99 5.85
C LYS A 42 -4.94 -1.15 4.98
N CYS A 43 -4.51 -0.05 4.35
CA CYS A 43 -3.25 -0.01 3.61
C CYS A 43 -2.09 -0.55 4.46
N PRO A 44 -1.32 -1.54 3.96
CA PRO A 44 -0.20 -2.14 4.68
C PRO A 44 0.90 -1.11 4.85
N LYS A 45 1.06 -0.63 6.08
CA LYS A 45 2.03 0.39 6.47
C LYS A 45 2.74 -0.08 7.72
N HIS A 46 4.05 -0.15 7.64
CA HIS A 46 4.87 -0.73 8.70
C HIS A 46 5.80 0.30 9.31
N GLN A 47 6.18 0.06 10.57
CA GLN A 47 7.18 0.82 11.30
C GLN A 47 8.00 -0.15 12.15
N LEU A 48 9.29 0.11 12.34
CA LEU A 48 10.17 -0.76 13.13
C LEU A 48 9.97 -0.57 14.64
N TYR A 49 9.63 0.65 15.04
CA TYR A 49 9.37 1.05 16.41
C TYR A 49 8.30 2.16 16.40
N PRO A 50 7.58 2.39 17.52
CA PRO A 50 6.59 3.45 17.62
C PRO A 50 7.21 4.82 17.30
N GLY A 51 6.63 5.55 16.33
CA GLY A 51 7.15 6.86 15.90
C GLY A 51 8.31 6.79 14.89
N GLY A 52 8.77 5.59 14.54
CA GLY A 52 9.82 5.39 13.55
C GLY A 52 9.41 5.67 12.11
N ARG A 53 10.38 5.59 11.21
CA ARG A 53 10.16 5.82 9.78
C ARG A 53 9.26 4.74 9.18
N LYS A 54 8.21 5.17 8.50
CA LYS A 54 7.27 4.26 7.83
C LYS A 54 7.91 3.62 6.60
N TYR A 55 7.71 2.32 6.45
CA TYR A 55 8.11 1.56 5.27
C TYR A 55 6.95 0.71 4.75
N TYR A 56 7.10 0.26 3.51
CA TYR A 56 6.11 -0.48 2.75
C TYR A 56 6.76 -1.68 2.10
N ILE A 57 6.00 -2.74 1.90
CA ILE A 57 6.42 -3.91 1.11
C ILE A 57 5.63 -3.86 -0.19
N ALA A 58 6.32 -3.95 -1.34
CA ALA A 58 5.69 -3.80 -2.65
C ALA A 58 4.58 -4.85 -2.87
N GLU A 59 4.86 -6.10 -2.55
CA GLU A 59 3.93 -7.23 -2.72
C GLU A 59 2.65 -7.03 -1.91
N GLU A 60 2.76 -6.61 -0.65
CA GLU A 60 1.58 -6.36 0.20
C GLU A 60 0.74 -5.18 -0.32
N VAL A 61 1.40 -4.09 -0.71
CA VAL A 61 0.70 -2.92 -1.25
C VAL A 61 0.01 -3.30 -2.57
N GLN A 62 0.67 -4.05 -3.44
CA GLN A 62 0.09 -4.51 -4.70
C GLN A 62 -1.11 -5.43 -4.46
N ALA A 63 -0.99 -6.43 -3.58
CA ALA A 63 -2.08 -7.32 -3.23
C ALA A 63 -3.28 -6.55 -2.62
N TRP A 64 -3.01 -5.54 -1.79
CA TRP A 64 -4.05 -4.68 -1.23
C TRP A 64 -4.76 -3.83 -2.29
N LEU A 65 -4.01 -3.26 -3.24
CA LEU A 65 -4.59 -2.51 -4.36
C LEU A 65 -5.46 -3.40 -5.23
N ASP A 66 -4.99 -4.61 -5.54
CA ASP A 66 -5.71 -5.61 -6.33
C ASP A 66 -7.02 -6.05 -5.63
N MET A 67 -6.95 -6.33 -4.33
CA MET A 67 -8.12 -6.67 -3.51
C MET A 67 -9.21 -5.58 -3.55
N ILE A 68 -8.82 -4.31 -3.45
CA ILE A 68 -9.79 -3.19 -3.51
C ILE A 68 -10.36 -3.05 -4.92
N SER A 69 -9.52 -3.16 -5.94
CA SER A 69 -9.95 -3.08 -7.35
C SER A 69 -10.93 -4.19 -7.71
N ASN A 70 -10.67 -5.42 -7.29
CA ASN A 70 -11.55 -6.58 -7.50
C ASN A 70 -12.88 -6.46 -6.76
N TYR A 71 -12.92 -5.72 -5.65
CA TYR A 71 -14.17 -5.44 -4.94
C TYR A 71 -15.03 -4.41 -5.67
N GLU A 72 -14.44 -3.51 -6.48
CA GLU A 72 -15.20 -2.55 -7.28
C GLU A 72 -15.79 -3.17 -8.56
N THR A 73 -15.24 -4.28 -9.03
CA THR A 73 -15.69 -4.97 -10.25
C THR A 73 -16.76 -6.03 -10.01
N LYS A 74 -17.14 -6.27 -8.75
CA LYS A 74 -18.27 -7.13 -8.34
C LYS A 74 -19.49 -6.30 -8.00
#